data_AF-A0A9Q1B8B3-F1
#
_entry.id   AF-A0A9Q1B8B3-F1
#
_cell.length_a   1.000
_cell.length_b   1.000
_cell.length_c   1.000
_cell.angle_alpha   90.00
_cell.angle_beta   90.00
_cell.angle_gamma   90.00
#
_symmetry.space_group_name_H-M   'P 1'
#
loop_
_entity.id
_entity.type
_entity.pdbx_description
1 polymer ?
#
loop_
_entity_poly.entity_id
_entity_poly.type
_entity_poly.pdbx_seq_one_letter_code
_entity_poly.pdbx_strand_id
1 'polypeptide(L)'
;MKVVALISGGKDSCYNMMHCVAAGHQIVALANLRPAENQEGIDELDSYMYQTVGHQAIDIYAEAMGLPLYRHTIKGTSVDIGKTYTKCEGDEVEDLYQLLKLVKDKENVDAVSVGAILSDYQRVRVENVCKRLALQPLAYLWRQDQEGLLKGMISSNIQAIIIKVAAFGLDPDKHLGKTLDEMEPYLLELSKKYGSHICGEGGEYETFTLDCPLFKKKIVVDSSEVVVHSADAFAPVSYLRLTKLHLEDKVPSSGKILAEGCSCEIKQFGVTEQETSVEEQKESLCITWRFSQPAVEKSSETLEYSRKSPKGYQWISGIKAYINPTESGNVQESAEGVFSSLQAHLNPKGLSWTDIILVHLYVKNMKDFEVINSIYMTAFDLCPPARVCVEAPLPEGVLFQMDCLAYRADEMSGDVPGCEKQVMHVQSISHWAPANIGPYSQCIQ
;
A
#
# COMPACT_ATOMS: atom_id res chain seq x y z
N MET A 1 -17.67 1.45 1.18
CA MET A 1 -17.03 1.48 2.51
C MET A 1 -17.13 2.89 3.08
N LYS A 2 -17.23 3.01 4.40
CA LYS A 2 -16.99 4.26 5.13
C LYS A 2 -15.48 4.46 5.29
N VAL A 3 -14.98 5.62 4.89
CA VAL A 3 -13.55 5.89 4.79
C VAL A 3 -13.17 7.06 5.68
N VAL A 4 -12.13 6.90 6.48
CA VAL A 4 -11.39 8.02 7.07
C VAL A 4 -10.29 8.44 6.10
N ALA A 5 -10.16 9.74 5.83
CA ALA A 5 -9.06 10.26 5.03
C ALA A 5 -7.90 10.72 5.92
N LEU A 6 -6.72 10.12 5.73
CA LEU A 6 -5.49 10.69 6.27
C LEU A 6 -5.12 11.91 5.42
N ILE A 7 -5.12 13.08 6.06
CA ILE A 7 -4.83 14.36 5.41
C ILE A 7 -3.59 15.03 6.00
N SER A 8 -2.80 15.63 5.13
CA SER A 8 -1.69 16.52 5.47
C SER A 8 -1.93 17.97 5.05
N GLY A 9 -3.04 18.23 4.33
CA GLY A 9 -3.30 19.48 3.61
C GLY A 9 -2.76 19.46 2.18
N GLY A 10 -1.91 18.50 1.82
CA GLY A 10 -1.31 18.39 0.50
C GLY A 10 -2.26 17.90 -0.60
N LYS A 11 -1.85 18.18 -1.84
CA LYS A 11 -2.52 17.79 -3.10
C LYS A 11 -2.84 16.29 -3.16
N ASP A 12 -1.93 15.44 -2.66
CA ASP A 12 -2.01 13.98 -2.84
C ASP A 12 -3.13 13.39 -1.97
N SER A 13 -3.27 13.88 -0.74
CA SER A 13 -4.36 13.48 0.15
C SER A 13 -5.73 13.85 -0.43
N CYS A 14 -5.86 15.05 -1.01
CA CYS A 14 -7.09 15.50 -1.67
C CYS A 14 -7.40 14.68 -2.92
N TYR A 15 -6.39 14.40 -3.76
CA TYR A 15 -6.60 13.63 -4.98
C TYR A 15 -6.98 12.17 -4.68
N ASN A 16 -6.34 11.53 -3.69
CA ASN A 16 -6.71 10.18 -3.30
C ASN A 16 -8.13 10.10 -2.71
N MET A 17 -8.58 11.12 -1.98
CA MET A 17 -9.98 11.22 -1.56
C MET A 17 -10.93 11.28 -2.75
N MET A 18 -10.59 12.03 -3.80
CA MET A 18 -11.41 12.10 -5.03
C MET A 18 -11.52 10.74 -5.71
N HIS A 19 -10.43 9.97 -5.78
CA HIS A 19 -10.44 8.59 -6.27
C HIS A 19 -11.30 7.67 -5.40
N CYS A 20 -11.23 7.81 -4.06
CA CYS A 20 -12.09 7.05 -3.16
C CYS A 20 -13.59 7.31 -3.44
N VAL A 21 -13.97 8.57 -3.64
CA VAL A 21 -15.36 8.96 -3.97
C VAL A 21 -15.76 8.45 -5.35
N ALA A 22 -14.89 8.56 -6.36
CA ALA A 22 -15.14 8.04 -7.71
C ALA A 22 -15.32 6.50 -7.71
N ALA A 23 -14.61 5.79 -6.82
CA ALA A 23 -14.78 4.35 -6.59
C ALA A 23 -16.04 3.99 -5.77
N GLY A 24 -16.91 4.95 -5.47
CA GLY A 24 -18.16 4.73 -4.74
C GLY A 24 -18.00 4.60 -3.22
N HIS A 25 -16.86 5.02 -2.66
CA HIS A 25 -16.68 5.08 -1.22
C HIS A 25 -17.17 6.41 -0.63
N GLN A 26 -17.48 6.39 0.67
CA GLN A 26 -17.95 7.58 1.37
C GLN A 26 -16.87 8.05 2.35
N ILE A 27 -16.33 9.26 2.14
CA ILE A 27 -15.48 9.91 3.13
C ILE A 27 -16.37 10.39 4.27
N VAL A 28 -16.12 9.91 5.49
CA VAL A 28 -16.94 10.24 6.67
C VAL A 28 -16.19 11.05 7.72
N ALA A 29 -14.85 11.01 7.70
CA ALA A 29 -14.01 11.73 8.66
C ALA A 29 -12.64 12.05 8.07
N LEU A 30 -12.01 13.08 8.64
CA LEU A 30 -10.65 13.49 8.35
C LEU A 30 -9.77 13.14 9.56
N ALA A 31 -8.56 12.68 9.31
CA ALA A 31 -7.57 12.35 10.33
C ALA A 31 -6.22 12.99 9.99
N ASN A 32 -5.60 13.64 10.98
CA ASN A 32 -4.32 14.31 10.82
C ASN A 32 -3.41 14.10 12.05
N LEU A 33 -2.14 13.80 11.80
CA LEU A 33 -1.10 13.85 12.83
C LEU A 33 -0.44 15.24 12.79
N ARG A 34 -0.13 15.80 13.95
CA ARG A 34 0.46 17.12 14.08
C ARG A 34 1.60 17.16 15.09
N PRO A 35 2.57 18.09 14.95
CA PRO A 35 3.54 18.40 16.00
C PRO A 35 2.89 18.77 17.34
N ALA A 36 3.67 18.72 18.42
CA ALA A 36 3.22 19.17 19.73
C ALA A 36 3.09 20.70 19.78
N GLU A 37 1.97 21.21 20.31
CA GLU A 37 1.68 22.66 20.42
C GLU A 37 2.72 23.41 21.28
N ASN A 38 3.46 22.70 22.14
CA ASN A 38 4.36 23.29 23.13
C ASN A 38 5.77 23.62 22.58
N GLN A 39 6.03 23.37 21.30
CA GLN A 39 7.29 23.75 20.64
C GLN A 39 7.05 24.95 19.72
N GLU A 40 7.00 26.15 20.31
CA GLU A 40 6.94 27.39 19.53
C GLU A 40 8.10 27.43 18.52
N GLY A 41 7.77 27.54 17.24
CA GLY A 41 8.74 27.69 16.15
C GLY A 41 9.18 26.39 15.45
N ILE A 42 8.67 25.22 15.82
CA ILE A 42 9.01 23.94 15.15
C ILE A 42 7.81 23.46 14.32
N ASP A 43 7.65 24.03 13.12
CA ASP A 43 6.63 23.58 12.16
C ASP A 43 7.11 22.40 11.31
N GLU A 44 8.42 22.30 11.13
CA GLU A 44 9.12 21.24 10.41
C GLU A 44 9.77 20.29 11.40
N LEU A 45 9.39 19.01 11.36
CA LEU A 45 9.96 17.95 12.21
C LEU A 45 10.91 17.02 11.46
N ASP A 46 11.13 17.24 10.16
CA ASP A 46 11.89 16.34 9.28
C ASP A 46 11.40 14.88 9.38
N SER A 47 10.07 14.69 9.56
CA SER A 47 9.47 13.37 9.64
C SER A 47 9.48 12.69 8.27
N TYR A 48 9.99 11.45 8.22
CA TYR A 48 9.90 10.61 7.02
C TYR A 48 8.46 10.25 6.65
N MET A 49 7.55 10.31 7.62
CA MET A 49 6.20 9.79 7.49
C MET A 49 5.16 10.89 7.20
N TYR A 50 5.32 12.09 7.78
CA TYR A 50 4.27 13.10 7.78
C TYR A 50 4.77 14.46 7.33
N GLN A 51 4.01 15.09 6.44
CA GLN A 51 4.09 16.54 6.22
C GLN A 51 3.61 17.26 7.48
N THR A 52 4.47 18.07 8.07
CA THR A 52 4.15 18.90 9.25
C THR A 52 3.97 20.37 8.91
N VAL A 53 4.53 20.83 7.79
CA VAL A 53 4.32 22.21 7.32
C VAL A 53 2.86 22.39 6.89
N GLY A 54 2.28 23.50 7.34
CA GLY A 54 0.88 23.83 7.09
C GLY A 54 -0.09 23.16 8.06
N HIS A 55 0.39 22.42 9.07
CA HIS A 55 -0.49 21.74 10.03
C HIS A 55 -1.40 22.73 10.78
N GLN A 56 -1.01 23.99 11.00
CA GLN A 56 -1.85 24.99 11.68
C GLN A 56 -3.13 25.30 10.90
N ALA A 57 -3.08 25.15 9.58
CA ALA A 57 -4.19 25.45 8.70
C ALA A 57 -5.20 24.29 8.57
N ILE A 58 -4.86 23.09 9.05
CA ILE A 58 -5.68 21.88 8.83
C ILE A 58 -7.06 21.95 9.50
N ASP A 59 -7.21 22.71 10.59
CA ASP A 59 -8.51 22.82 11.26
C ASP A 59 -9.60 23.39 10.34
N ILE A 60 -9.22 24.23 9.36
CA ILE A 60 -10.15 24.82 8.40
C ILE A 60 -10.76 23.75 7.45
N TYR A 61 -10.10 22.61 7.25
CA TYR A 61 -10.59 21.55 6.36
C TYR A 61 -11.90 20.94 6.88
N ALA A 62 -12.08 20.88 8.20
CA ALA A 62 -13.28 20.35 8.82
C ALA A 62 -14.52 21.13 8.35
N GLU A 63 -14.44 22.46 8.38
CA GLU A 63 -15.53 23.33 7.90
C GLU A 63 -15.58 23.37 6.36
N ALA A 64 -14.42 23.45 5.69
CA ALA A 64 -14.35 23.49 4.22
C ALA A 64 -15.04 22.28 3.56
N MET A 65 -14.87 21.08 4.13
CA MET A 65 -15.51 19.84 3.65
C MET A 65 -16.83 19.54 4.37
N GLY A 66 -17.06 20.14 5.53
CA GLY A 66 -18.16 19.81 6.43
C GLY A 66 -18.10 18.35 6.87
N LEU A 67 -16.94 17.93 7.39
CA LEU A 67 -16.63 16.60 7.90
C LEU A 67 -15.95 16.71 9.28
N PRO A 68 -16.15 15.75 10.20
CA PRO A 68 -15.43 15.74 11.46
C PRO A 68 -13.93 15.55 11.23
N LEU A 69 -13.12 16.32 11.97
CA LEU A 69 -11.66 16.25 11.94
C LEU A 69 -11.15 15.70 13.27
N TYR A 70 -10.31 14.68 13.18
CA TYR A 70 -9.63 14.06 14.30
C TYR A 70 -8.14 14.33 14.19
N ARG A 71 -7.57 14.93 15.24
CA ARG A 71 -6.14 15.23 15.29
C ARG A 71 -5.47 14.49 16.43
N HIS A 72 -4.26 14.00 16.20
CA HIS A 72 -3.42 13.42 17.24
C HIS A 72 -2.03 14.06 17.20
N THR A 73 -1.46 14.29 18.38
CA THR A 73 -0.11 14.85 18.48
C THR A 73 0.92 13.75 18.33
N ILE A 74 1.91 13.95 17.46
CA ILE A 74 3.07 13.07 17.31
C ILE A 74 3.91 13.18 18.58
N LYS A 75 4.14 12.04 19.22
CA LYS A 75 4.96 11.88 20.42
C LYS A 75 6.18 11.02 20.15
N GLY A 76 6.03 10.05 19.24
CA GLY A 76 7.11 9.19 18.80
C GLY A 76 8.05 9.86 17.81
N THR A 77 9.07 9.12 17.42
CA THR A 77 10.03 9.49 16.36
C THR A 77 10.14 8.33 15.35
N SER A 78 10.83 8.51 14.24
CA SER A 78 11.08 7.41 13.31
C SER A 78 12.14 6.46 13.89
N VAL A 79 11.70 5.41 14.61
CA VAL A 79 12.59 4.46 15.30
C VAL A 79 12.87 3.24 14.44
N ASP A 80 11.83 2.56 13.95
CA ASP A 80 11.98 1.48 12.97
C ASP A 80 11.99 2.08 11.57
N ILE A 81 13.19 2.19 10.98
CA ILE A 81 13.41 2.70 9.62
C ILE A 81 13.58 1.57 8.58
N GLY A 82 13.28 0.33 8.95
CA GLY A 82 13.37 -0.83 8.07
C GLY A 82 12.37 -0.78 6.90
N LYS A 83 12.58 -1.69 5.94
CA LYS A 83 11.66 -1.91 4.81
C LYS A 83 10.29 -2.42 5.27
N THR A 84 10.29 -3.28 6.27
CA THR A 84 9.10 -3.74 7.00
C THR A 84 8.98 -3.00 8.31
N TYR A 85 7.76 -2.81 8.79
CA TYR A 85 7.53 -2.22 10.12
C TYR A 85 7.17 -3.30 11.13
N THR A 86 7.90 -3.33 12.24
CA THR A 86 7.53 -4.07 13.45
C THR A 86 7.14 -3.07 14.53
N LYS A 87 6.07 -3.38 15.27
CA LYS A 87 5.60 -2.54 16.37
C LYS A 87 6.77 -2.21 17.31
N CYS A 88 7.09 -0.93 17.43
CA CYS A 88 8.16 -0.43 18.27
C CYS A 88 7.63 0.64 19.23
N GLU A 89 8.03 0.59 20.50
CA GLU A 89 7.62 1.59 21.49
C GLU A 89 8.33 2.92 21.24
N GLY A 90 7.59 4.02 21.29
CA GLY A 90 8.12 5.36 21.01
C GLY A 90 8.24 5.69 19.52
N ASP A 91 7.72 4.85 18.63
CA ASP A 91 7.70 5.11 17.19
C ASP A 91 6.44 5.89 16.75
N GLU A 92 6.61 6.83 15.83
CA GLU A 92 5.54 7.70 15.31
C GLU A 92 4.39 6.94 14.59
N VAL A 93 4.62 5.68 14.20
CA VAL A 93 3.59 4.80 13.64
C VAL A 93 2.57 4.36 14.71
N GLU A 94 2.97 4.30 15.98
CA GLU A 94 2.03 3.98 17.06
C GLU A 94 1.08 5.15 17.35
N ASP A 95 1.51 6.39 17.12
CA ASP A 95 0.63 7.56 17.19
C ASP A 95 -0.46 7.52 16.10
N LEU A 96 -0.09 7.08 14.88
CA LEU A 96 -1.05 6.81 13.81
C LEU A 96 -2.04 5.71 14.20
N TYR A 97 -1.57 4.65 14.85
CA TYR A 97 -2.44 3.58 15.35
C TYR A 97 -3.47 4.13 16.35
N GLN A 98 -3.06 4.97 17.30
CA GLN A 98 -4.00 5.56 18.27
C GLN A 98 -5.03 6.47 17.59
N LEU A 99 -4.60 7.29 16.63
CA LEU A 99 -5.49 8.16 15.86
C LEU A 99 -6.52 7.35 15.07
N LEU A 100 -6.08 6.38 14.27
CA LEU A 100 -6.99 5.59 13.45
C LEU A 100 -7.91 4.70 14.30
N LYS A 101 -7.44 4.21 15.45
CA LYS A 101 -8.30 3.50 16.42
C LYS A 101 -9.41 4.41 16.94
N LEU A 102 -9.08 5.63 17.35
CA LEU A 102 -10.06 6.61 17.83
C LEU A 102 -11.13 6.90 16.76
N VAL A 103 -10.72 7.10 15.50
CA VAL A 103 -11.67 7.37 14.41
C VAL A 103 -12.52 6.15 14.12
N LYS A 104 -11.92 4.95 14.12
CA LYS A 104 -12.68 3.70 13.94
C LYS A 104 -13.76 3.52 15.00
N ASP A 105 -13.41 3.74 16.27
CA ASP A 105 -14.34 3.57 17.39
C ASP A 105 -15.49 4.61 17.35
N LYS A 106 -15.24 5.82 16.84
CA LYS A 106 -16.24 6.91 16.79
C LYS A 106 -17.11 6.91 15.53
N GLU A 107 -16.51 6.64 14.38
CA GLU A 107 -17.16 6.82 13.07
C GLU A 107 -17.52 5.49 12.39
N ASN A 108 -17.06 4.37 12.95
CA ASN A 108 -17.23 3.02 12.42
C ASN A 108 -16.79 2.94 10.94
N VAL A 109 -15.54 3.32 10.69
CA VAL A 109 -14.91 3.27 9.36
C VAL A 109 -14.41 1.87 9.02
N ASP A 110 -14.45 1.52 7.74
CA ASP A 110 -13.98 0.24 7.20
C ASP A 110 -12.61 0.38 6.52
N ALA A 111 -12.23 1.60 6.14
CA ALA A 111 -11.09 1.86 5.28
C ALA A 111 -10.41 3.21 5.56
N VAL A 112 -9.16 3.33 5.12
CA VAL A 112 -8.31 4.51 5.27
C VAL A 112 -7.84 4.99 3.90
N SER A 113 -8.13 6.23 3.53
CA SER A 113 -7.59 6.87 2.33
C SER A 113 -6.18 7.43 2.60
N VAL A 114 -5.21 7.07 1.75
CA VAL A 114 -3.78 7.41 1.90
C VAL A 114 -3.24 8.00 0.61
N GLY A 115 -2.67 9.21 0.67
CA GLY A 115 -2.12 9.93 -0.49
C GLY A 115 -0.68 9.59 -0.86
N ALA A 116 -0.16 8.41 -0.53
CA ALA A 116 1.23 8.05 -0.87
C ALA A 116 1.36 7.71 -2.36
N ILE A 117 2.34 8.30 -3.06
CA ILE A 117 2.60 8.03 -4.48
C ILE A 117 3.75 7.03 -4.64
N LEU A 118 4.97 7.34 -4.20
CA LEU A 118 6.13 6.47 -4.46
C LEU A 118 6.67 5.79 -3.21
N SER A 119 6.53 6.43 -2.05
CA SER A 119 7.15 5.97 -0.79
C SER A 119 6.60 4.63 -0.28
N ASP A 120 7.38 3.56 -0.45
CA ASP A 120 7.12 2.25 0.18
C ASP A 120 7.20 2.34 1.72
N TYR A 121 8.07 3.22 2.25
CA TYR A 121 8.20 3.48 3.69
C TYR A 121 6.86 3.89 4.30
N GLN A 122 6.18 4.86 3.68
CA GLN A 122 4.89 5.36 4.14
C GLN A 122 3.79 4.31 3.95
N ARG A 123 3.77 3.66 2.78
CA ARG A 123 2.77 2.63 2.45
C ARG A 123 2.77 1.51 3.48
N VAL A 124 3.92 0.89 3.74
CA VAL A 124 4.06 -0.27 4.62
C VAL A 124 3.62 0.03 6.05
N ARG A 125 3.95 1.21 6.57
CA ARG A 125 3.58 1.62 7.93
C ARG A 125 2.08 1.81 8.07
N VAL A 126 1.44 2.44 7.09
CA VAL A 126 -0.03 2.58 7.08
C VAL A 126 -0.71 1.22 6.92
N GLU A 127 -0.19 0.34 6.05
CA GLU A 127 -0.71 -1.03 5.89
C GLU A 127 -0.59 -1.84 7.19
N ASN A 128 0.49 -1.69 7.95
CA ASN A 128 0.67 -2.35 9.25
C ASN A 128 -0.43 -1.92 10.24
N VAL A 129 -0.64 -0.62 10.38
CA VAL A 129 -1.67 -0.06 11.26
C VAL A 129 -3.06 -0.52 10.81
N CYS A 130 -3.34 -0.47 9.52
CA CYS A 130 -4.61 -0.91 8.95
C CYS A 130 -4.85 -2.41 9.19
N LYS A 131 -3.84 -3.27 9.00
CA LYS A 131 -3.93 -4.72 9.29
C LYS A 131 -4.30 -4.95 10.75
N ARG A 132 -3.63 -4.28 11.69
CA ARG A 132 -3.91 -4.41 13.13
C ARG A 132 -5.28 -3.91 13.54
N LEU A 133 -5.79 -2.90 12.84
CA LEU A 133 -7.12 -2.33 13.08
C LEU A 133 -8.20 -2.97 12.22
N ALA A 134 -7.90 -4.00 11.40
CA ALA A 134 -8.83 -4.56 10.43
C ALA A 134 -9.53 -3.47 9.58
N LEU A 135 -8.73 -2.58 9.01
CA LEU A 135 -9.13 -1.53 8.07
C LEU A 135 -8.52 -1.81 6.70
N GLN A 136 -9.22 -1.44 5.63
CA GLN A 136 -8.68 -1.52 4.27
C GLN A 136 -7.92 -0.22 3.92
N PRO A 137 -6.62 -0.26 3.64
CA PRO A 137 -5.92 0.90 3.13
C PRO A 137 -6.25 1.11 1.63
N LEU A 138 -6.54 2.36 1.26
CA LEU A 138 -6.90 2.78 -0.09
C LEU A 138 -5.87 3.81 -0.58
N ALA A 139 -4.89 3.34 -1.36
CA ALA A 139 -3.78 4.14 -1.88
C ALA A 139 -3.77 4.10 -3.41
N TYR A 140 -4.71 4.82 -4.03
CA TYR A 140 -4.94 4.80 -5.47
C TYR A 140 -3.80 5.40 -6.29
N LEU A 141 -3.02 6.29 -5.68
CA LEU A 141 -1.92 7.00 -6.34
C LEU A 141 -0.61 6.19 -6.35
N TRP A 142 -0.54 5.09 -5.60
CA TRP A 142 0.71 4.40 -5.34
C TRP A 142 1.28 3.78 -6.63
N ARG A 143 2.53 4.10 -6.93
CA ARG A 143 3.34 3.75 -8.11
C ARG A 143 2.74 4.16 -9.46
N GLN A 144 1.86 5.16 -9.46
CA GLN A 144 1.38 5.78 -10.70
C GLN A 144 2.44 6.69 -11.32
N ASP A 145 2.29 6.96 -12.61
CA ASP A 145 3.13 7.91 -13.35
C ASP A 145 2.95 9.33 -12.78
N GLN A 146 4.05 9.95 -12.34
CA GLN A 146 4.01 11.24 -11.66
C GLN A 146 3.59 12.39 -12.59
N GLU A 147 4.02 12.37 -13.86
CA GLU A 147 3.60 13.38 -14.84
C GLU A 147 2.09 13.33 -15.06
N GLY A 148 1.56 12.12 -15.29
CA GLY A 148 0.13 11.87 -15.42
C GLY A 148 -0.66 12.25 -14.16
N LEU A 149 -0.12 11.96 -12.97
CA LEU A 149 -0.75 12.34 -11.70
C LEU A 149 -0.84 13.85 -11.53
N LEU A 150 0.26 14.60 -11.73
CA LEU A 150 0.25 16.06 -11.58
C LEU A 150 -0.75 16.71 -12.54
N LYS A 151 -0.72 16.28 -13.81
CA LYS A 151 -1.68 16.72 -14.83
C LYS A 151 -3.12 16.38 -14.45
N GLY A 152 -3.34 15.17 -13.95
CA GLY A 152 -4.64 14.70 -13.48
C GLY A 152 -5.17 15.51 -12.30
N MET A 153 -4.31 15.91 -11.36
CA MET A 153 -4.68 16.78 -10.23
C MET A 153 -5.15 18.16 -10.73
N ILE A 154 -4.37 18.77 -11.64
CA ILE A 154 -4.68 20.07 -12.23
C ILE A 154 -6.00 20.00 -13.01
N SER A 155 -6.15 19.01 -13.89
CA SER A 155 -7.37 18.83 -14.70
C SER A 155 -8.61 18.51 -13.87
N SER A 156 -8.41 17.91 -12.68
CA SER A 156 -9.48 17.61 -11.74
C SER A 156 -9.82 18.78 -10.80
N ASN A 157 -9.30 19.97 -11.08
CA ASN A 157 -9.50 21.20 -10.30
C ASN A 157 -9.02 21.09 -8.84
N ILE A 158 -7.87 20.43 -8.60
CA ILE A 158 -7.15 20.59 -7.34
C ILE A 158 -6.37 21.91 -7.39
N GLN A 159 -6.87 22.88 -6.64
CA GLN A 159 -6.27 24.19 -6.46
C GLN A 159 -5.37 24.13 -5.22
N ALA A 160 -4.11 23.75 -5.41
CA ALA A 160 -3.12 23.71 -4.34
C ALA A 160 -1.96 24.66 -4.63
N ILE A 161 -1.42 25.25 -3.57
CA ILE A 161 -0.25 26.13 -3.61
C ILE A 161 0.98 25.42 -3.02
N ILE A 162 2.17 25.74 -3.52
CA ILE A 162 3.44 25.30 -2.93
C ILE A 162 3.63 26.03 -1.60
N ILE A 163 3.76 25.28 -0.50
CA ILE A 163 3.99 25.83 0.84
C ILE A 163 5.34 25.46 1.43
N LYS A 164 6.11 24.57 0.81
CA LYS A 164 7.49 24.27 1.19
C LYS A 164 8.28 23.96 -0.06
N VAL A 165 9.54 24.37 -0.08
CA VAL A 165 10.53 23.91 -1.03
C VAL A 165 11.77 23.44 -0.26
N ALA A 166 12.36 22.34 -0.70
CA ALA A 166 13.52 21.72 -0.05
C ALA A 166 14.42 20.96 -1.04
N ALA A 167 14.40 21.34 -2.32
CA ALA A 167 15.14 20.65 -3.36
C ALA A 167 15.96 21.60 -4.23
N PHE A 168 17.04 21.05 -4.80
CA PHE A 168 17.89 21.75 -5.74
C PHE A 168 17.07 22.27 -6.93
N GLY A 169 17.24 23.56 -7.23
CA GLY A 169 16.50 24.25 -8.29
C GLY A 169 15.16 24.84 -7.85
N LEU A 170 14.62 24.46 -6.69
CA LEU A 170 13.46 25.15 -6.15
C LEU A 170 13.89 26.38 -5.34
N ASP A 171 13.58 27.55 -5.89
CA ASP A 171 13.84 28.85 -5.28
C ASP A 171 12.62 29.33 -4.44
N PRO A 172 12.78 29.55 -3.12
CA PRO A 172 11.70 30.01 -2.24
C PRO A 172 11.02 31.28 -2.72
N ASP A 173 11.79 32.27 -3.18
CA ASP A 173 11.26 33.59 -3.58
C ASP A 173 10.46 33.52 -4.88
N LYS A 174 10.72 32.49 -5.70
CA LYS A 174 10.05 32.30 -6.99
C LYS A 174 8.91 31.30 -6.96
N HIS A 175 8.91 30.35 -6.02
CA HIS A 175 8.03 29.19 -6.08
C HIS A 175 7.04 29.08 -4.92
N LEU A 176 7.37 29.59 -3.73
CA LEU A 176 6.41 29.57 -2.62
C LEU A 176 5.16 30.39 -2.98
N GLY A 177 4.00 29.80 -2.72
CA GLY A 177 2.69 30.40 -2.97
C GLY A 177 2.15 30.22 -4.39
N LYS A 178 2.96 29.74 -5.34
CA LYS A 178 2.49 29.43 -6.69
C LYS A 178 1.57 28.22 -6.71
N THR A 179 0.63 28.23 -7.64
CA THR A 179 -0.30 27.11 -7.83
C THR A 179 0.36 25.95 -8.59
N LEU A 180 -0.27 24.78 -8.56
CA LEU A 180 0.20 23.60 -9.29
C LEU A 180 0.31 23.83 -10.80
N ASP A 181 -0.65 24.54 -11.40
CA ASP A 181 -0.67 24.85 -12.83
C ASP A 181 0.44 25.84 -13.22
N GLU A 182 0.74 26.83 -12.37
CA GLU A 182 1.88 27.72 -12.57
C GLU A 182 3.22 26.99 -12.47
N MET A 183 3.30 25.97 -11.62
CA MET A 183 4.52 25.20 -11.36
C MET A 183 4.72 24.03 -12.32
N GLU A 184 3.67 23.49 -12.94
CA GLU A 184 3.74 22.28 -13.77
C GLU A 184 4.86 22.33 -14.84
N PRO A 185 4.97 23.37 -15.69
CA PRO A 185 6.01 23.38 -16.72
C PRO A 185 7.42 23.36 -16.12
N TYR A 186 7.60 24.04 -14.98
CA TYR A 186 8.87 24.13 -14.28
C TYR A 186 9.27 22.80 -13.65
N LEU A 187 8.33 22.12 -12.98
CA LEU A 187 8.57 20.82 -12.35
C LEU A 187 8.93 19.74 -13.38
N LEU A 188 8.27 19.77 -14.55
CA LEU A 188 8.62 18.88 -15.67
C LEU A 188 10.03 19.14 -16.22
N GLU A 189 10.42 20.41 -16.33
CA GLU A 189 11.79 20.77 -16.74
C GLU A 189 12.82 20.35 -15.69
N LEU A 190 12.54 20.60 -14.41
CA LEU A 190 13.41 20.27 -13.29
C LEU A 190 13.66 18.75 -13.22
N SER A 191 12.60 17.97 -13.41
CA SER A 191 12.68 16.51 -13.49
C SER A 191 13.55 16.04 -14.65
N LYS A 192 13.37 16.61 -15.86
CA LYS A 192 14.21 16.28 -17.03
C LYS A 192 15.68 16.63 -16.83
N LYS A 193 15.96 17.72 -16.11
CA LYS A 193 17.32 18.25 -15.95
C LYS A 193 18.09 17.58 -14.82
N TYR A 194 17.43 17.30 -13.70
CA TYR A 194 18.09 16.85 -12.46
C TYR A 194 17.50 15.56 -11.88
N GLY A 195 16.48 14.98 -12.49
CA GLY A 195 15.81 13.79 -11.96
C GLY A 195 14.93 14.06 -10.73
N SER A 196 14.54 15.32 -10.51
CA SER A 196 13.59 15.71 -9.46
C SER A 196 12.22 15.02 -9.64
N HIS A 197 11.56 14.75 -8.53
CA HIS A 197 10.25 14.10 -8.51
C HIS A 197 9.16 15.13 -8.84
N ILE A 198 8.46 14.91 -9.96
CA ILE A 198 7.43 15.83 -10.48
C ILE A 198 6.32 16.07 -9.46
N CYS A 199 5.97 15.06 -8.66
CA CYS A 199 4.97 15.18 -7.59
C CYS A 199 5.56 15.57 -6.23
N GLY A 200 6.85 15.89 -6.13
CA GLY A 200 7.47 16.34 -4.86
C GLY A 200 7.75 15.22 -3.86
N GLU A 201 7.86 13.97 -4.32
CA GLU A 201 8.21 12.83 -3.48
C GLU A 201 9.55 13.06 -2.75
N GLY A 202 9.71 12.45 -1.58
CA GLY A 202 10.90 12.65 -0.75
C GLY A 202 10.96 14.02 -0.07
N GLY A 203 9.88 14.81 -0.12
CA GLY A 203 9.80 16.11 0.53
C GLY A 203 10.42 17.25 -0.27
N GLU A 204 10.65 17.07 -1.58
CA GLU A 204 11.24 18.11 -2.44
C GLU A 204 10.43 19.41 -2.42
N TYR A 205 9.11 19.30 -2.37
CA TYR A 205 8.20 20.39 -2.07
C TYR A 205 6.93 19.86 -1.40
N GLU A 206 6.25 20.72 -0.66
CA GLU A 206 4.94 20.39 -0.08
C GLU A 206 3.89 21.39 -0.52
N THR A 207 2.63 20.97 -0.45
CA THR A 207 1.49 21.76 -0.93
C THR A 207 0.43 21.92 0.14
N PHE A 208 -0.39 22.96 -0.04
CA PHE A 208 -1.62 23.14 0.69
C PHE A 208 -2.77 23.35 -0.28
N THR A 209 -3.78 22.48 -0.24
CA THR A 209 -4.95 22.53 -1.11
C THR A 209 -5.93 23.58 -0.59
N LEU A 210 -6.15 24.62 -1.38
CA LEU A 210 -7.10 25.69 -1.09
C LEU A 210 -8.50 25.34 -1.57
N ASP A 211 -8.60 24.61 -2.67
CA ASP A 211 -9.86 24.10 -3.15
C ASP A 211 -9.74 22.78 -3.92
N CYS A 212 -10.77 21.94 -3.83
CA CYS A 212 -10.99 20.82 -4.74
C CYS A 212 -12.49 20.50 -4.83
N PRO A 213 -12.94 19.67 -5.78
CA PRO A 213 -14.36 19.32 -5.93
C PRO A 213 -15.05 18.76 -4.68
N LEU A 214 -14.30 18.17 -3.74
CA LEU A 214 -14.86 17.65 -2.49
C LEU A 214 -15.14 18.73 -1.44
N PHE A 215 -14.59 19.93 -1.60
CA PHE A 215 -14.80 21.02 -0.65
C PHE A 215 -16.17 21.67 -0.92
N LYS A 216 -16.89 22.00 0.16
CA LYS A 216 -18.14 22.77 0.12
C LYS A 216 -17.86 24.27 0.03
N LYS A 217 -16.80 24.73 0.68
CA LYS A 217 -16.30 26.11 0.65
C LYS A 217 -14.83 26.10 0.23
N LYS A 218 -14.40 27.12 -0.52
CA LYS A 218 -12.97 27.29 -0.85
C LYS A 218 -12.25 28.01 0.28
N ILE A 219 -10.97 27.71 0.47
CA ILE A 219 -10.10 28.36 1.45
C ILE A 219 -9.38 29.51 0.77
N VAL A 220 -9.36 30.67 1.42
CA VAL A 220 -8.64 31.86 0.97
C VAL A 220 -7.55 32.19 1.99
N VAL A 221 -6.34 32.43 1.50
CA VAL A 221 -5.20 32.86 2.31
C VAL A 221 -5.22 34.37 2.42
N ASP A 222 -5.46 34.89 3.62
CA ASP A 222 -5.45 36.34 3.89
C ASP A 222 -4.03 36.86 4.16
N SER A 223 -3.24 36.07 4.88
CA SER A 223 -1.85 36.39 5.19
C SER A 223 -1.02 35.14 5.42
N SER A 224 0.24 35.23 5.04
CA SER A 224 1.27 34.21 5.25
C SER A 224 2.62 34.88 5.51
N GLU A 225 3.54 34.13 6.11
CA GLU A 225 4.93 34.54 6.28
C GLU A 225 5.86 33.46 5.72
N VAL A 226 6.99 33.87 5.13
CA VAL A 226 8.04 32.96 4.69
C VAL A 226 8.97 32.70 5.86
N VAL A 227 9.17 31.43 6.19
CA VAL A 227 10.12 30.97 7.20
C VAL A 227 11.25 30.25 6.50
N VAL A 228 12.48 30.70 6.74
CA VAL A 228 13.69 30.03 6.25
C VAL A 228 14.14 29.03 7.31
N HIS A 229 14.09 27.75 6.97
CA HIS A 229 14.55 26.67 7.85
C HIS A 229 16.05 26.38 7.63
N SER A 230 16.48 26.33 6.37
CA SER A 230 17.89 26.18 6.00
C SER A 230 18.24 27.10 4.82
N ALA A 231 19.27 27.92 4.99
CA ALA A 231 19.76 28.84 3.97
C ALA A 231 20.87 28.23 3.09
N ASP A 232 20.80 26.92 2.81
CA ASP A 232 21.76 26.26 1.92
C ASP A 232 21.81 26.95 0.55
N ALA A 233 23.02 27.13 0.02
CA ALA A 233 23.23 27.89 -1.20
C ALA A 233 22.70 27.21 -2.47
N PHE A 234 22.44 25.90 -2.41
CA PHE A 234 22.04 25.08 -3.55
C PHE A 234 20.64 24.47 -3.37
N ALA A 235 20.28 24.07 -2.15
CA ALA A 235 18.99 23.49 -1.81
C ALA A 235 18.41 24.17 -0.55
N PRO A 236 18.01 25.45 -0.63
CA PRO A 236 17.41 26.13 0.49
C PRO A 236 16.12 25.43 0.92
N VAL A 237 15.89 25.36 2.23
CA VAL A 237 14.66 24.86 2.82
C VAL A 237 13.89 26.04 3.40
N SER A 238 12.76 26.35 2.78
CA SER A 238 11.88 27.44 3.21
C SER A 238 10.43 27.03 3.03
N TYR A 239 9.57 27.58 3.88
CA TYR A 239 8.15 27.28 3.86
C TYR A 239 7.26 28.49 4.17
N LEU A 240 6.01 28.40 3.77
CA LEU A 240 4.95 29.35 4.08
C LEU A 240 4.22 28.93 5.35
N ARG A 241 4.30 29.78 6.39
CA ARG A 241 3.40 29.69 7.53
C ARG A 241 2.14 30.49 7.23
N LEU A 242 1.02 29.81 7.07
CA LEU A 242 -0.28 30.43 6.80
C LEU A 242 -0.84 30.99 8.12
N THR A 243 -0.83 32.31 8.27
CA THR A 243 -1.16 32.98 9.54
C THR A 243 -2.64 33.34 9.66
N LYS A 244 -3.30 33.63 8.53
CA LYS A 244 -4.73 33.94 8.50
C LYS A 244 -5.39 33.38 7.25
N LEU A 245 -6.52 32.71 7.46
CA LEU A 245 -7.30 32.02 6.45
C LEU A 245 -8.78 32.29 6.70
N HIS A 246 -9.58 32.31 5.65
CA HIS A 246 -11.04 32.28 5.76
C HIS A 246 -11.66 31.39 4.68
N LEU A 247 -12.95 31.11 4.85
CA LEU A 247 -13.73 30.32 3.91
C LEU A 247 -14.67 31.20 3.12
N GLU A 248 -14.74 30.96 1.82
CA GLU A 248 -15.71 31.57 0.92
C GLU A 248 -16.61 30.50 0.30
N ASP A 249 -17.88 30.84 0.12
CA ASP A 249 -18.82 29.98 -0.59
C ASP A 249 -18.41 29.82 -2.05
N LYS A 250 -18.59 28.60 -2.57
CA LYS A 250 -18.34 28.33 -3.97
C LYS A 250 -19.49 28.84 -4.82
N VAL A 251 -19.14 29.41 -5.96
CA VAL A 251 -20.14 29.62 -7.02
C VAL A 251 -20.57 28.23 -7.50
N PRO A 252 -21.89 27.90 -7.51
CA PRO A 252 -22.34 26.60 -7.97
C PRO A 252 -21.96 26.42 -9.43
N SER A 253 -20.95 25.59 -9.67
CA SER A 253 -20.54 25.17 -11.01
C SER A 253 -21.06 23.76 -11.26
N SER A 254 -21.61 23.52 -12.44
CA SER A 254 -22.18 22.24 -12.89
C SER A 254 -21.11 21.18 -13.22
N GLY A 255 -19.97 21.21 -12.52
CA GLY A 255 -18.86 20.29 -12.72
C GLY A 255 -19.25 18.87 -12.32
N LYS A 256 -19.21 17.94 -13.28
CA LYS A 256 -19.32 16.51 -12.99
C LYS A 256 -18.17 16.11 -12.06
N ILE A 257 -18.48 15.62 -10.87
CA ILE A 257 -17.54 14.84 -10.06
C ILE A 257 -17.15 13.64 -10.94
N LEU A 258 -15.85 13.50 -11.21
CA LEU A 258 -15.19 12.48 -12.05
C LEU A 258 -16.10 11.28 -12.34
N ALA A 259 -16.80 11.36 -13.48
CA ALA A 259 -17.47 10.24 -14.11
C ALA A 259 -16.65 9.83 -15.33
N GLU A 260 -15.37 9.55 -15.10
CA GLU A 260 -14.59 8.76 -16.05
C GLU A 260 -14.23 7.49 -15.31
N GLY A 261 -14.71 6.37 -15.86
CA GLY A 261 -14.52 5.06 -15.28
C GLY A 261 -13.05 4.80 -15.00
N CYS A 262 -12.80 3.99 -13.98
CA CYS A 262 -11.53 3.33 -13.78
C CYS A 262 -10.95 2.93 -15.14
N SER A 263 -9.69 3.29 -15.41
CA SER A 263 -8.98 3.04 -16.67
C SER A 263 -8.70 1.55 -16.94
N CYS A 264 -9.45 0.64 -16.30
CA CYS A 264 -9.48 -0.78 -16.58
C CYS A 264 -10.20 -1.13 -17.89
N GLU A 265 -10.35 -0.19 -18.83
CA GLU A 265 -10.64 -0.52 -20.22
C GLU A 265 -9.47 -1.34 -20.78
N ILE A 266 -9.63 -2.66 -20.72
CA ILE A 266 -8.91 -3.63 -21.52
C ILE A 266 -9.01 -3.11 -22.96
N LYS A 267 -7.91 -2.58 -23.50
CA LYS A 267 -7.78 -2.41 -24.94
C LYS A 267 -7.99 -3.79 -25.54
N GLN A 268 -9.20 -4.05 -26.04
CA GLN A 268 -9.48 -5.19 -26.89
C GLN A 268 -8.50 -5.06 -28.04
N PHE A 269 -7.46 -5.89 -28.03
CA PHE A 269 -6.68 -6.15 -29.23
C PHE A 269 -7.66 -6.76 -30.23
N GLY A 270 -8.15 -5.92 -31.15
CA GLY A 270 -8.93 -6.34 -32.29
C GLY A 270 -8.03 -7.18 -33.19
N VAL A 271 -8.06 -8.49 -32.98
CA VAL A 271 -7.55 -9.44 -33.97
C VAL A 271 -8.53 -9.37 -35.13
N THR A 272 -8.09 -8.74 -36.22
CA THR A 272 -8.79 -8.74 -37.48
C THR A 272 -8.74 -10.16 -38.03
N GLU A 273 -9.87 -10.86 -38.04
CA GLU A 273 -10.02 -12.13 -38.75
C GLU A 273 -9.87 -11.87 -40.25
N GLN A 274 -8.65 -12.09 -40.77
CA GLN A 274 -8.45 -12.37 -42.19
C GLN A 274 -8.39 -13.90 -42.34
N GLU A 275 -9.51 -14.46 -42.79
CA GLU A 275 -9.60 -15.82 -43.29
C GLU A 275 -8.58 -16.02 -44.41
N THR A 276 -7.55 -16.82 -44.14
CA THR A 276 -6.74 -17.45 -45.17
C THR A 276 -6.74 -18.96 -44.89
N SER A 277 -7.44 -19.67 -45.76
CA SER A 277 -7.59 -21.11 -45.75
C SER A 277 -6.28 -21.79 -46.11
N VAL A 278 -5.68 -22.50 -45.15
CA VAL A 278 -4.69 -23.55 -45.42
C VAL A 278 -5.10 -24.77 -44.61
N GLU A 279 -5.47 -25.82 -45.33
CA GLU A 279 -5.76 -27.15 -44.81
C GLU A 279 -4.47 -27.78 -44.27
N GLU A 280 -4.38 -28.04 -42.96
CA GLU A 280 -3.40 -28.96 -42.40
C GLU A 280 -4.03 -29.95 -41.42
N GLN A 281 -3.57 -31.19 -41.56
CA GLN A 281 -4.17 -32.41 -41.05
C GLN A 281 -4.15 -32.49 -39.52
N LYS A 282 -5.30 -32.81 -38.94
CA LYS A 282 -5.46 -33.15 -37.52
C LYS A 282 -4.80 -34.51 -37.22
N GLU A 283 -3.63 -34.48 -36.61
CA GLU A 283 -3.22 -35.52 -35.64
C GLU A 283 -3.06 -34.87 -34.27
N SER A 284 -4.14 -34.90 -33.48
CA SER A 284 -4.08 -34.57 -32.07
C SER A 284 -3.37 -35.71 -31.33
N LEU A 285 -2.07 -35.55 -31.06
CA LEU A 285 -1.39 -36.35 -30.05
C LEU A 285 -1.96 -35.98 -28.67
N CYS A 286 -3.05 -36.65 -28.29
CA CYS A 286 -3.54 -36.67 -26.93
C CYS A 286 -2.46 -37.33 -26.06
N ILE A 287 -1.73 -36.53 -25.28
CA ILE A 287 -0.87 -37.05 -24.22
C ILE A 287 -1.81 -37.61 -23.14
N THR A 288 -2.16 -38.88 -23.25
CA THR A 288 -2.82 -39.62 -22.18
C THR A 288 -1.83 -39.81 -21.03
N TRP A 289 -1.94 -38.96 -20.01
CA TRP A 289 -1.28 -39.20 -18.72
C TRP A 289 -1.94 -40.43 -18.08
N ARG A 290 -1.26 -41.58 -18.15
CA ARG A 290 -1.62 -42.74 -17.34
C ARG A 290 -1.18 -42.46 -15.90
N PHE A 291 -2.10 -41.95 -15.10
CA PHE A 291 -1.95 -42.00 -13.64
C PHE A 291 -2.04 -43.47 -13.21
N SER A 292 -0.90 -44.07 -12.91
CA SER A 292 -0.87 -45.28 -12.10
C SER A 292 -1.45 -44.92 -10.73
N GLN A 293 -2.53 -45.60 -10.33
CA GLN A 293 -3.11 -45.45 -8.99
C GLN A 293 -1.99 -45.68 -7.95
N PRO A 294 -1.81 -44.80 -6.96
CA PRO A 294 -0.94 -45.10 -5.84
C PRO A 294 -1.53 -46.29 -5.10
N ALA A 295 -0.69 -47.29 -4.82
CA ALA A 295 -1.02 -48.27 -3.81
C ALA A 295 -1.33 -47.51 -2.51
N VAL A 296 -2.49 -47.79 -1.91
CA VAL A 296 -2.86 -47.26 -0.59
C VAL A 296 -1.97 -47.95 0.44
N GLU A 297 -0.78 -47.42 0.63
CA GLU A 297 0.03 -47.68 1.81
C GLU A 297 -0.27 -46.58 2.82
N LYS A 298 -0.74 -46.98 4.01
CA LYS A 298 -0.88 -46.10 5.17
C LYS A 298 0.51 -45.65 5.62
N SER A 299 1.03 -44.58 5.03
CA SER A 299 2.28 -43.96 5.45
C SER A 299 2.02 -42.83 6.43
N SER A 300 2.50 -43.03 7.66
CA SER A 300 2.96 -42.02 8.64
C SER A 300 2.86 -40.56 8.17
N GLU A 301 2.03 -39.79 8.88
CA GLU A 301 1.84 -38.33 8.78
C GLU A 301 3.13 -37.57 9.08
N THR A 302 4.02 -37.44 8.10
CA THR A 302 5.29 -36.74 8.28
C THR A 302 5.55 -35.84 7.09
N LEU A 303 5.80 -34.55 7.35
CA LEU A 303 6.21 -33.59 6.34
C LEU A 303 7.51 -34.05 5.67
N GLU A 304 7.55 -33.93 4.34
CA GLU A 304 8.71 -34.31 3.56
C GLU A 304 9.61 -33.11 3.32
N TYR A 305 10.91 -33.29 3.55
CA TYR A 305 11.92 -32.26 3.32
C TYR A 305 12.86 -32.74 2.22
N SER A 306 13.01 -31.93 1.18
CA SER A 306 14.08 -32.13 0.22
C SER A 306 15.45 -31.90 0.86
N ARG A 307 16.52 -32.34 0.18
CA ARG A 307 17.88 -31.95 0.56
C ARG A 307 18.03 -30.44 0.42
N LYS A 308 18.68 -29.81 1.40
CA LYS A 308 19.06 -28.41 1.31
C LYS A 308 20.09 -28.24 0.20
N SER A 309 19.84 -27.33 -0.73
CA SER A 309 20.78 -27.00 -1.79
C SER A 309 22.01 -26.28 -1.23
N PRO A 310 23.16 -26.28 -1.93
CA PRO A 310 24.35 -25.53 -1.50
C PRO A 310 24.12 -24.01 -1.34
N LYS A 311 23.09 -23.48 -2.01
CA LYS A 311 22.70 -22.07 -1.91
C LYS A 311 21.71 -21.78 -0.78
N GLY A 312 21.19 -22.80 -0.09
CA GLY A 312 20.30 -22.61 1.05
C GLY A 312 18.82 -22.92 0.83
N TYR A 313 18.40 -23.27 -0.39
CA TYR A 313 17.01 -23.63 -0.70
C TYR A 313 16.61 -25.01 -0.20
N GLN A 314 15.37 -25.15 0.27
CA GLN A 314 14.78 -26.41 0.71
C GLN A 314 13.27 -26.43 0.46
N TRP A 315 12.78 -27.42 -0.28
CA TRP A 315 11.36 -27.75 -0.38
C TRP A 315 10.85 -28.46 0.86
N ILE A 316 9.65 -28.09 1.27
CA ILE A 316 8.81 -28.71 2.29
C ILE A 316 7.51 -29.12 1.59
N SER A 317 7.25 -30.41 1.53
CA SER A 317 6.12 -30.99 0.79
C SER A 317 5.29 -31.93 1.67
N GLY A 318 4.15 -32.35 1.13
CA GLY A 318 3.26 -33.27 1.83
C GLY A 318 2.39 -32.60 2.89
N ILE A 319 2.31 -31.26 2.88
CA ILE A 319 1.44 -30.50 3.78
C ILE A 319 0.01 -30.66 3.26
N LYS A 320 -0.86 -31.36 3.99
CA LYS A 320 -2.23 -31.65 3.59
C LYS A 320 -3.20 -31.38 4.73
N ALA A 321 -4.31 -30.73 4.43
CA ALA A 321 -5.45 -30.61 5.34
C ALA A 321 -6.52 -31.63 4.98
N TYR A 322 -7.07 -32.29 6.01
CA TYR A 322 -8.12 -33.29 5.85
C TYR A 322 -9.41 -32.82 6.51
N ILE A 323 -10.57 -33.18 5.95
CA ILE A 323 -11.85 -33.11 6.65
C ILE A 323 -11.90 -34.29 7.62
N ASN A 324 -12.06 -34.00 8.92
CA ASN A 324 -12.41 -35.01 9.91
C ASN A 324 -13.89 -35.39 9.74
N PRO A 325 -14.25 -36.64 9.40
CA PRO A 325 -15.65 -37.03 9.18
C PRO A 325 -16.46 -37.18 10.47
N THR A 326 -15.79 -37.26 11.63
CA THR A 326 -16.39 -37.67 12.92
C THR A 326 -16.66 -36.51 13.88
N GLU A 327 -16.16 -35.32 13.58
CA GLU A 327 -16.46 -34.08 14.29
C GLU A 327 -16.99 -33.10 13.27
N SER A 328 -17.79 -32.12 13.69
CA SER A 328 -18.23 -31.00 12.86
C SER A 328 -17.06 -30.06 12.51
N GLY A 329 -15.94 -30.62 12.06
CA GLY A 329 -14.71 -29.92 11.78
C GLY A 329 -14.94 -29.00 10.60
N ASN A 330 -14.93 -27.69 10.88
CA ASN A 330 -15.04 -26.72 9.82
C ASN A 330 -13.69 -26.66 9.05
N VAL A 331 -13.71 -26.11 7.84
CA VAL A 331 -12.51 -25.91 7.02
C VAL A 331 -11.44 -25.08 7.75
N GLN A 332 -11.88 -24.17 8.62
CA GLN A 332 -11.02 -23.27 9.40
C GLN A 332 -10.15 -24.04 10.40
N GLU A 333 -10.72 -24.92 11.23
CA GLU A 333 -9.99 -25.71 12.24
C GLU A 333 -8.95 -26.62 11.58
N SER A 334 -9.32 -27.24 10.46
CA SER A 334 -8.41 -28.10 9.70
C SER A 334 -7.24 -27.31 9.13
N ALA A 335 -7.50 -26.10 8.64
CA ALA A 335 -6.47 -25.20 8.14
C ALA A 335 -5.59 -24.66 9.29
N GLU A 336 -6.16 -24.22 10.41
CA GLU A 336 -5.42 -23.76 11.59
C GLU A 336 -4.48 -24.84 12.14
N GLY A 337 -4.96 -26.09 12.20
CA GLY A 337 -4.16 -27.24 12.62
C GLY A 337 -2.95 -27.49 11.71
N VAL A 338 -3.14 -27.42 10.39
CA VAL A 338 -2.06 -27.62 9.41
C VAL A 338 -1.01 -26.52 9.48
N PHE A 339 -1.43 -25.25 9.59
CA PHE A 339 -0.49 -24.13 9.70
C PHE A 339 0.29 -24.18 11.03
N SER A 340 -0.38 -24.52 12.13
CA SER A 340 0.27 -24.72 13.44
C SER A 340 1.27 -25.87 13.41
N SER A 341 0.91 -26.99 12.75
CA SER A 341 1.81 -28.13 12.56
C SER A 341 3.03 -27.74 11.72
N LEU A 342 2.84 -27.00 10.62
CA LEU A 342 3.95 -26.52 9.80
C LEU A 342 4.90 -25.63 10.62
N GLN A 343 4.38 -24.69 11.40
CA GLN A 343 5.20 -23.85 12.29
C GLN A 343 6.02 -24.69 13.27
N ALA A 344 5.40 -25.71 13.89
CA ALA A 344 6.08 -26.61 14.81
C ALA A 344 7.21 -27.43 14.15
N HIS A 345 7.13 -27.69 12.84
CA HIS A 345 8.18 -28.38 12.09
C HIS A 345 9.28 -27.44 11.54
N LEU A 346 8.98 -26.15 11.34
CA LEU A 346 9.97 -25.14 10.95
C LEU A 346 10.96 -24.84 12.09
N ASN A 347 10.45 -24.69 13.32
CA ASN A 347 11.26 -24.27 14.48
C ASN A 347 12.48 -25.17 14.77
N PRO A 348 12.38 -26.52 14.81
CA PRO A 348 13.53 -27.39 15.07
C PRO A 348 14.61 -27.34 13.99
N LYS A 349 14.24 -26.91 12.78
CA LYS A 349 15.17 -26.70 11.66
C LYS A 349 15.75 -25.28 11.64
N GLY A 350 15.37 -24.43 12.60
CA GLY A 350 15.72 -23.01 12.67
C GLY A 350 15.10 -22.16 11.56
N LEU A 351 14.12 -22.70 10.83
CA LEU A 351 13.37 -21.94 9.84
C LEU A 351 12.19 -21.25 10.54
N SER A 352 11.73 -20.16 9.94
CA SER A 352 10.58 -19.37 10.34
C SER A 352 9.70 -19.09 9.13
N TRP A 353 8.54 -18.46 9.35
CA TRP A 353 7.63 -18.09 8.25
C TRP A 353 8.25 -17.09 7.27
N THR A 354 9.17 -16.25 7.72
CA THR A 354 9.85 -15.26 6.86
C THR A 354 10.85 -15.91 5.90
N ASP A 355 11.36 -17.10 6.22
CA ASP A 355 12.26 -17.87 5.36
C ASP A 355 11.53 -18.55 4.17
N ILE A 356 10.20 -18.60 4.19
CA ILE A 356 9.42 -19.13 3.07
C ILE A 356 9.34 -18.07 1.96
N ILE A 357 9.74 -18.45 0.75
CA ILE A 357 9.82 -17.56 -0.43
C ILE A 357 8.80 -17.91 -1.52
N LEU A 358 8.31 -19.15 -1.56
CA LEU A 358 7.29 -19.59 -2.51
C LEU A 358 6.34 -20.61 -1.84
N VAL A 359 5.05 -20.47 -2.12
CA VAL A 359 3.99 -21.38 -1.70
C VAL A 359 3.18 -21.81 -2.91
N HIS A 360 2.99 -23.11 -3.08
CA HIS A 360 1.97 -23.67 -3.95
C HIS A 360 0.81 -24.14 -3.09
N LEU A 361 -0.37 -23.55 -3.28
CA LEU A 361 -1.59 -23.87 -2.58
C LEU A 361 -2.59 -24.46 -3.57
N TYR A 362 -2.88 -25.74 -3.42
CA TYR A 362 -3.87 -26.46 -4.21
C TYR A 362 -5.11 -26.62 -3.35
N VAL A 363 -6.24 -26.05 -3.77
CA VAL A 363 -7.52 -26.14 -3.07
C VAL A 363 -8.44 -27.12 -3.79
N LYS A 364 -9.17 -27.95 -3.05
CA LYS A 364 -10.14 -28.87 -3.66
C LYS A 364 -11.36 -28.15 -4.22
N ASN A 365 -11.79 -27.07 -3.57
CA ASN A 365 -12.92 -26.25 -3.99
C ASN A 365 -12.65 -24.77 -3.69
N MET A 366 -12.80 -23.89 -4.67
CA MET A 366 -12.60 -22.45 -4.50
C MET A 366 -13.62 -21.80 -3.55
N LYS A 367 -14.73 -22.48 -3.21
CA LYS A 367 -15.66 -22.02 -2.16
C LYS A 367 -14.98 -21.91 -0.79
N ASP A 368 -13.96 -22.72 -0.55
CA ASP A 368 -13.22 -22.77 0.72
C ASP A 368 -12.05 -21.76 0.74
N PHE A 369 -11.77 -21.09 -0.39
CA PHE A 369 -10.63 -20.20 -0.54
C PHE A 369 -10.64 -19.04 0.47
N GLU A 370 -11.78 -18.39 0.69
CA GLU A 370 -11.85 -17.23 1.61
C GLU A 370 -11.45 -17.62 3.05
N VAL A 371 -11.90 -18.79 3.51
CA VAL A 371 -11.59 -19.33 4.84
C VAL A 371 -10.11 -19.71 4.92
N ILE A 372 -9.56 -20.38 3.91
CA ILE A 372 -8.15 -20.78 3.89
C ILE A 372 -7.24 -19.55 3.78
N ASN A 373 -7.62 -18.57 2.97
CA ASN A 373 -6.85 -17.35 2.75
C ASN A 373 -6.81 -16.49 4.02
N SER A 374 -7.88 -16.44 4.82
CA SER A 374 -7.88 -15.70 6.08
C SER A 374 -6.83 -16.26 7.06
N ILE A 375 -6.70 -17.58 7.16
CA ILE A 375 -5.68 -18.26 7.98
C ILE A 375 -4.29 -18.08 7.38
N TYR A 376 -4.14 -18.19 6.06
CA TYR A 376 -2.87 -17.91 5.40
C TYR A 376 -2.35 -16.51 5.73
N MET A 377 -3.24 -15.50 5.79
CA MET A 377 -2.88 -14.12 6.11
C MET A 377 -2.47 -13.90 7.57
N THR A 378 -2.77 -14.84 8.48
CA THR A 378 -2.29 -14.79 9.87
C THR A 378 -0.88 -15.37 10.01
N ALA A 379 -0.49 -16.28 9.11
CA ALA A 379 0.83 -16.92 9.13
C ALA A 379 1.96 -16.03 8.58
N PHE A 380 1.66 -15.17 7.60
CA PHE A 380 2.63 -14.29 6.96
C PHE A 380 2.44 -12.82 7.34
N ASP A 381 3.53 -12.06 7.33
CA ASP A 381 3.58 -10.62 7.58
C ASP A 381 3.13 -9.81 6.35
N LEU A 382 3.60 -8.56 6.21
CA LEU A 382 3.31 -7.72 5.03
C LEU A 382 4.12 -8.14 3.80
N CYS A 383 5.04 -9.09 3.92
CA CYS A 383 5.95 -9.57 2.88
C CYS A 383 5.77 -11.09 2.64
N PRO A 384 4.55 -11.55 2.28
CA PRO A 384 4.28 -12.97 2.08
C PRO A 384 5.12 -13.53 0.90
N PRO A 385 5.37 -14.85 0.90
CA PRO A 385 6.02 -15.51 -0.23
C PRO A 385 5.23 -15.34 -1.53
N ALA A 386 5.91 -15.56 -2.65
CA ALA A 386 5.22 -15.77 -3.91
C ALA A 386 4.22 -16.93 -3.76
N ARG A 387 3.01 -16.78 -4.32
CA ARG A 387 1.95 -17.77 -4.13
C ARG A 387 1.34 -18.19 -5.45
N VAL A 388 1.29 -19.49 -5.70
CA VAL A 388 0.41 -20.07 -6.73
C VAL A 388 -0.78 -20.67 -5.99
N CYS A 389 -2.00 -20.21 -6.28
CA CYS A 389 -3.21 -20.78 -5.71
C CYS A 389 -4.14 -21.24 -6.84
N VAL A 390 -4.45 -22.53 -6.89
CA VAL A 390 -5.29 -23.11 -7.95
C VAL A 390 -6.27 -24.14 -7.39
N GLU A 391 -7.44 -24.26 -8.02
CA GLU A 391 -8.32 -25.40 -7.79
C GLU A 391 -7.74 -26.65 -8.44
N ALA A 392 -7.70 -27.77 -7.73
CA ALA A 392 -7.17 -29.03 -8.24
C ALA A 392 -7.99 -30.24 -7.77
N PRO A 393 -8.07 -31.32 -8.57
CA PRO A 393 -8.74 -32.55 -8.17
C PRO A 393 -7.90 -33.28 -7.10
N LEU A 394 -8.11 -32.94 -5.83
CA LEU A 394 -7.43 -33.56 -4.70
C LEU A 394 -8.12 -34.86 -4.24
N PRO A 395 -7.37 -35.80 -3.61
CA PRO A 395 -7.93 -37.05 -3.10
C PRO A 395 -9.15 -36.86 -2.18
N GLU A 396 -9.92 -37.92 -2.00
CA GLU A 396 -11.04 -37.89 -1.03
C GLU A 396 -10.53 -37.58 0.38
N GLY A 397 -11.31 -36.79 1.12
CA GLY A 397 -10.94 -36.31 2.45
C GLY A 397 -9.95 -35.14 2.49
N VAL A 398 -9.19 -34.85 1.42
CA VAL A 398 -8.23 -33.72 1.41
C VAL A 398 -8.93 -32.42 1.03
N LEU A 399 -8.82 -31.39 1.88
CA LEU A 399 -9.36 -30.04 1.65
C LEU A 399 -8.44 -29.20 0.76
N PHE A 400 -7.17 -29.14 1.14
CA PHE A 400 -6.13 -28.45 0.39
C PHE A 400 -4.79 -29.16 0.61
N GLN A 401 -3.89 -28.98 -0.34
CA GLN A 401 -2.50 -29.38 -0.25
C GLN A 401 -1.61 -28.16 -0.45
N MET A 402 -0.50 -28.12 0.28
CA MET A 402 0.47 -27.04 0.20
C MET A 402 1.89 -27.60 0.04
N ASP A 403 2.69 -26.91 -0.76
CA ASP A 403 4.14 -27.11 -0.82
C ASP A 403 4.82 -25.75 -0.63
N CYS A 404 5.91 -25.72 0.13
CA CYS A 404 6.64 -24.50 0.44
C CYS A 404 8.10 -24.63 0.03
N LEU A 405 8.65 -23.57 -0.56
CA LEU A 405 10.08 -23.40 -0.74
C LEU A 405 10.60 -22.43 0.33
N ALA A 406 11.48 -22.94 1.18
CA ALA A 406 12.21 -22.13 2.15
C ALA A 406 13.62 -21.81 1.63
N TYR A 407 14.15 -20.66 2.00
CA TYR A 407 15.51 -20.23 1.71
C TYR A 407 16.16 -19.69 2.97
N ARG A 408 17.33 -20.24 3.30
CA ARG A 408 18.22 -19.67 4.32
C ARG A 408 19.67 -20.03 4.00
N ALA A 409 20.48 -19.01 3.75
CA ALA A 409 21.90 -19.19 3.49
C ALA A 409 22.60 -19.84 4.71
N ASP A 410 23.55 -20.73 4.47
CA ASP A 410 24.47 -21.19 5.51
C ASP A 410 25.55 -20.11 5.69
N GLU A 411 25.89 -19.74 6.93
CA GLU A 411 26.81 -18.64 7.29
C GLU A 411 28.29 -18.88 6.91
N MET A 412 28.58 -19.47 5.75
CA MET A 412 29.93 -19.79 5.30
C MET A 412 30.24 -19.22 3.92
N SER A 413 30.28 -17.89 3.82
CA SER A 413 31.20 -17.19 2.91
C SER A 413 31.21 -15.68 3.18
N GLY A 414 32.16 -15.23 4.00
CA GLY A 414 32.76 -13.87 4.07
C GLY A 414 31.85 -12.64 4.08
N ASP A 415 31.92 -11.83 5.15
CA ASP A 415 31.57 -10.40 5.31
C ASP A 415 30.31 -9.80 4.64
N VAL A 416 29.48 -10.59 3.96
CA VAL A 416 28.19 -10.16 3.42
C VAL A 416 27.12 -10.53 4.45
N PRO A 417 26.38 -9.56 5.02
CA PRO A 417 25.25 -9.83 5.90
C PRO A 417 24.31 -10.83 5.22
N GLY A 418 23.76 -11.78 5.99
CA GLY A 418 22.83 -12.80 5.49
C GLY A 418 21.80 -12.19 4.54
N CYS A 419 21.62 -12.81 3.38
CA CYS A 419 20.76 -12.30 2.31
C CYS A 419 19.31 -12.21 2.82
N GLU A 420 18.91 -11.01 3.23
CA GLU A 420 17.57 -10.69 3.70
C GLU A 420 16.58 -10.83 2.53
N LYS A 421 15.45 -11.51 2.76
CA LYS A 421 14.43 -11.74 1.75
C LYS A 421 13.96 -10.40 1.18
N GLN A 422 14.21 -10.16 -0.11
CA GLN A 422 13.66 -9.00 -0.80
C GLN A 422 12.33 -9.35 -1.44
N VAL A 423 11.31 -8.57 -1.12
CA VAL A 423 9.97 -8.71 -1.71
C VAL A 423 9.74 -7.56 -2.67
N MET A 424 9.47 -7.89 -3.92
CA MET A 424 8.99 -6.91 -4.88
C MET A 424 7.48 -6.76 -4.67
N HIS A 425 7.10 -5.58 -4.20
CA HIS A 425 5.71 -5.17 -4.24
C HIS A 425 5.33 -4.85 -5.69
N VAL A 426 4.34 -5.56 -6.24
CA VAL A 426 3.84 -5.32 -7.60
C VAL A 426 2.51 -4.59 -7.50
N GLN A 427 2.34 -3.53 -8.27
CA GLN A 427 1.08 -2.81 -8.35
C GLN A 427 0.00 -3.74 -8.93
N SER A 428 -1.06 -3.98 -8.17
CA SER A 428 -2.24 -4.70 -8.67
C SER A 428 -3.00 -3.81 -9.66
N ILE A 429 -3.60 -4.42 -10.69
CA ILE A 429 -4.56 -3.74 -11.58
C ILE A 429 -5.70 -3.11 -10.76
N SER A 430 -6.05 -3.77 -9.65
CA SER A 430 -6.94 -3.22 -8.64
C SER A 430 -6.16 -2.33 -7.68
N HIS A 431 -6.24 -1.01 -7.88
CA HIS A 431 -5.61 0.03 -7.06
C HIS A 431 -5.92 -0.04 -5.54
N TRP A 432 -6.97 -0.74 -5.16
CA TRP A 432 -7.39 -0.97 -3.77
C TRP A 432 -6.84 -2.27 -3.17
N ALA A 433 -6.29 -3.17 -3.97
CA ALA A 433 -5.73 -4.41 -3.47
C ALA A 433 -4.41 -4.12 -2.73
N PRO A 434 -4.18 -4.69 -1.54
CA PRO A 434 -2.88 -4.64 -0.87
C PRO A 434 -1.78 -5.10 -1.82
N ALA A 435 -0.58 -4.56 -1.64
CA ALA A 435 0.56 -4.76 -2.53
C ALA A 435 0.93 -6.24 -2.77
N ASN A 436 0.43 -7.15 -1.91
CA ASN A 436 0.73 -8.58 -1.91
C ASN A 436 -0.53 -9.48 -1.82
N ILE A 437 -1.68 -9.10 -2.40
CA ILE A 437 -2.83 -10.03 -2.54
C ILE A 437 -2.74 -10.83 -3.85
N GLY A 438 -2.82 -12.16 -3.72
CA GLY A 438 -2.98 -13.06 -4.86
C GLY A 438 -1.66 -13.36 -5.58
N PRO A 439 -1.66 -14.02 -6.75
CA PRO A 439 -0.49 -14.65 -7.37
C PRO A 439 0.68 -13.74 -7.80
N TYR A 440 0.72 -12.50 -7.29
CA TYR A 440 1.53 -11.40 -7.79
C TYR A 440 2.59 -10.88 -6.80
N SER A 441 2.77 -11.49 -5.62
CA SER A 441 3.98 -11.25 -4.82
C SER A 441 5.15 -11.95 -5.51
N GLN A 442 6.16 -11.19 -5.94
CA GLN A 442 7.39 -11.75 -6.52
C GLN A 442 8.51 -11.57 -5.50
N CYS A 443 9.07 -12.67 -5.02
CA CYS A 443 10.34 -12.64 -4.29
C CYS A 443 11.45 -12.51 -5.33
N ILE A 444 12.26 -11.46 -5.24
CA ILE A 444 13.47 -11.31 -6.05
C ILE A 444 14.65 -11.42 -5.09
N GLN A 445 15.73 -12.05 -5.53
CA GLN A 445 16.95 -12.16 -4.73
C GLN A 445 17.87 -10.97 -5.00
#